data_AF-A0A672ZCZ8-F1
#
_entry.id   AF-A0A672ZCZ8-F1
#
_cell.length_a   1.000
_cell.length_b   1.000
_cell.length_c   1.000
_cell.angle_alpha   90.00
_cell.angle_beta   90.00
_cell.angle_gamma   90.00
#
_symmetry.space_group_name_H-M   'P 1'
#
loop_
_entity.id
_entity.type
_entity.pdbx_description
1 polymer ?
#
loop_
_entity_poly.entity_id
_entity_poly.type
_entity_poly.pdbx_seq_one_letter_code
_entity_poly.pdbx_strand_id
1 'polypeptide(L)'
;MFPVDLLSVDHTDLTSAAQNYLSTLESRAGAEEWFRSSATSKVRVTPQNIRHLQLFDRPKCVLLALHQSDDPTQVVAVYLPDRWWAVDDVLRTSNASRSGFQSVQSVMERVVVFLLSQVVDRPLQEEVHFYPHPPTETCKLLWREGEAVGFYSVKHKGSLCDGWSSRCYQLTVLDTLLVRRRCRRSGLGLHILDHFCNTFYS
;
A
#
# COMPACT_ATOMS: atom_id res chain seq x y z
N MET A 1 17.72 -4.38 2.29
CA MET A 1 16.59 -4.43 3.23
C MET A 1 15.59 -3.38 2.81
N PHE A 2 14.33 -3.78 2.62
CA PHE A 2 13.23 -2.89 2.21
C PHE A 2 12.27 -2.66 3.37
N PRO A 3 11.32 -1.71 3.28
CA PRO A 3 10.48 -1.33 4.43
C PRO A 3 9.73 -2.50 5.06
N VAL A 4 9.21 -3.39 4.22
CA VAL A 4 8.47 -4.58 4.65
C VAL A 4 9.35 -5.66 5.29
N ASP A 5 10.67 -5.50 5.26
CA ASP A 5 11.66 -6.36 5.93
C ASP A 5 12.10 -5.80 7.30
N LEU A 6 11.72 -4.56 7.62
CA LEU A 6 12.06 -3.92 8.89
C LEU A 6 11.20 -4.48 10.04
N LEU A 7 11.69 -4.32 11.27
CA LEU A 7 10.97 -4.74 12.49
C LEU A 7 9.59 -4.06 12.60
N SER A 8 8.68 -4.71 13.32
CA SER A 8 7.26 -4.34 13.40
C SER A 8 7.05 -2.87 13.76
N VAL A 9 6.58 -2.10 12.77
CA VAL A 9 6.04 -0.74 12.92
C VAL A 9 4.53 -0.86 13.12
N ASP A 10 3.97 -0.15 14.11
CA ASP A 10 2.53 -0.10 14.30
C ASP A 10 1.87 1.07 13.54
N HIS A 11 0.53 1.15 13.59
CA HIS A 11 -0.22 2.19 12.86
C HIS A 11 -0.13 3.58 13.53
N THR A 12 0.15 3.62 14.83
CA THR A 12 0.35 4.85 15.60
C THR A 12 1.73 5.43 15.33
N ASP A 13 2.75 4.58 15.17
CA ASP A 13 4.11 4.95 14.78
C ASP A 13 4.11 5.66 13.43
N LEU A 14 3.38 5.12 12.44
CA LEU A 14 3.29 5.72 11.10
C LEU A 14 2.70 7.13 11.13
N THR A 15 1.58 7.31 11.83
CA THR A 15 0.90 8.60 11.90
C THR A 15 1.74 9.61 12.68
N SER A 16 2.38 9.17 13.78
CA SER A 16 3.26 10.00 14.58
C SER A 16 4.50 10.42 13.80
N ALA A 17 5.11 9.49 13.03
CA ALA A 17 6.25 9.79 12.17
C ALA A 17 5.90 10.83 11.10
N ALA A 18 4.73 10.71 10.46
CA ALA A 18 4.24 11.68 9.49
C ALA A 18 4.06 13.08 10.12
N GLN A 19 3.43 13.15 11.30
CA GLN A 19 3.22 14.42 12.00
C GLN A 19 4.53 15.07 12.44
N ASN A 20 5.43 14.30 13.06
CA ASN A 20 6.73 14.78 13.51
C ASN A 20 7.58 15.30 12.35
N TYR A 21 7.53 14.62 11.21
CA TYR A 21 8.24 15.07 10.02
C TYR A 21 7.73 16.42 9.52
N LEU A 22 6.40 16.61 9.41
CA LEU A 22 5.83 17.88 8.98
C LEU A 22 6.17 19.03 9.94
N SER A 23 6.06 18.83 11.25
CA SER A 23 6.45 19.85 12.24
C SER A 23 7.95 20.19 12.15
N THR A 24 8.79 19.19 11.86
CA THR A 24 10.23 19.40 11.64
C THR A 24 10.49 20.16 10.34
N LEU A 25 9.74 19.88 9.28
CA LEU A 25 9.87 20.55 7.99
C LEU A 25 9.46 22.03 8.10
N GLU A 26 8.40 22.34 8.85
CA GLU A 26 7.93 23.71 9.10
C GLU A 26 8.94 24.51 9.95
N SER A 27 9.50 23.89 10.99
CA SER A 27 10.50 24.54 11.85
C SER A 27 11.86 24.76 11.19
N ARG A 28 12.20 23.97 10.16
CA ARG A 28 13.44 24.09 9.37
C ARG A 28 13.30 25.03 8.17
N ALA A 29 12.45 26.05 8.25
CA ALA A 29 12.24 27.03 7.18
C ALA A 29 13.58 27.53 6.59
N GLY A 30 13.91 27.06 5.38
CA GLY A 30 15.15 27.41 4.65
C GLY A 30 16.15 26.27 4.43
N ALA A 31 16.01 25.11 5.09
CA ALA A 31 16.85 23.95 4.82
C ALA A 31 16.40 23.24 3.53
N GLU A 32 17.32 23.03 2.60
CA GLU A 32 17.02 22.29 1.37
C GLU A 32 17.10 20.78 1.59
N GLU A 33 15.94 20.12 1.62
CA GLU A 33 15.84 18.66 1.56
C GLU A 33 15.48 18.21 0.14
N TRP A 34 16.13 17.13 -0.30
CA TRP A 34 15.96 16.59 -1.64
C TRP A 34 15.81 15.07 -1.58
N PHE A 35 14.82 14.54 -2.27
CA PHE A 35 14.62 13.12 -2.48
C PHE A 35 15.26 12.69 -3.80
N ARG A 36 15.95 11.55 -3.80
CA ARG A 36 16.52 10.94 -4.99
C ARG A 36 16.31 9.43 -4.95
N SER A 37 15.67 8.90 -5.99
CA SER A 37 15.60 7.47 -6.27
C SER A 37 16.40 7.14 -7.53
N SER A 38 16.76 5.88 -7.72
CA SER A 38 17.38 5.40 -8.96
C SER A 38 16.46 5.53 -10.18
N ALA A 39 15.14 5.56 -9.96
CA ALA A 39 14.13 5.56 -11.02
C ALA A 39 13.53 6.96 -11.32
N THR A 40 13.69 7.93 -10.42
CA THR A 40 13.07 9.26 -10.56
C THR A 40 14.11 10.38 -10.61
N SER A 41 13.77 11.47 -11.28
CA SER A 41 14.52 12.72 -11.19
C SER A 41 14.62 13.19 -9.73
N LYS A 42 15.65 13.98 -9.42
CA LYS A 42 15.82 14.59 -8.09
C LYS A 42 14.61 15.49 -7.79
N VAL A 43 13.87 15.21 -6.71
CA VAL A 43 12.68 15.97 -6.31
C VAL A 43 12.99 16.78 -5.07
N ARG A 44 12.69 18.08 -5.08
CA ARG A 44 12.82 18.93 -3.90
C ARG A 44 11.71 18.56 -2.92
N VAL A 45 12.01 18.37 -1.64
CA VAL A 45 10.97 18.11 -0.65
C VAL A 45 10.47 19.44 -0.11
N THR A 46 9.20 19.75 -0.32
CA THR A 46 8.57 20.98 0.17
C THR A 46 7.16 20.71 0.69
N PRO A 47 6.61 21.58 1.55
CA PRO A 47 5.22 21.42 1.98
C PRO A 47 4.21 21.39 0.82
N GLN A 48 4.52 22.04 -0.31
CA GLN A 48 3.61 22.12 -1.47
C GLN A 48 3.45 20.81 -2.22
N ASN A 49 4.48 19.96 -2.25
CA ASN A 49 4.44 18.67 -2.95
C ASN A 49 4.25 17.46 -2.01
N ILE A 50 4.06 17.71 -0.71
CA ILE A 50 3.65 16.68 0.24
C ILE A 50 2.13 16.61 0.32
N ARG A 51 1.57 15.39 0.34
CA ARG A 51 0.15 15.13 0.55
C ARG A 51 -0.05 14.01 1.57
N HIS A 52 -1.16 14.07 2.29
CA HIS A 52 -1.54 12.98 3.19
C HIS A 52 -2.20 11.86 2.39
N LEU A 53 -1.78 10.62 2.64
CA LEU A 53 -2.43 9.40 2.18
C LEU A 53 -3.08 8.71 3.37
N GLN A 54 -4.39 8.49 3.30
CA GLN A 54 -5.13 7.79 4.35
C GLN A 54 -5.11 6.28 4.08
N LEU A 55 -4.35 5.54 4.90
CA LEU A 55 -4.20 4.09 4.76
C LEU A 55 -5.48 3.34 5.18
N PHE A 56 -6.11 3.78 6.27
CA PHE A 56 -7.34 3.22 6.81
C PHE A 56 -8.30 4.34 7.21
N ASP A 57 -9.60 4.09 7.08
CA ASP A 57 -10.62 5.00 7.58
C ASP A 57 -10.76 4.93 9.10
N ARG A 58 -10.69 3.72 9.68
CA ARG A 58 -10.72 3.47 11.12
C ARG A 58 -9.85 2.26 11.52
N PRO A 59 -8.93 2.40 12.51
CA PRO A 59 -8.47 3.67 13.08
C PRO A 59 -7.79 4.52 11.98
N LYS A 60 -7.80 5.85 12.13
CA LYS A 60 -7.13 6.72 11.15
C LYS A 60 -5.63 6.42 11.17
N CYS A 61 -5.08 6.09 10.00
CA CYS A 61 -3.65 5.91 9.79
C CYS A 61 -3.24 6.72 8.58
N VAL A 62 -2.32 7.67 8.76
CA VAL A 62 -1.93 8.64 7.72
C VAL A 62 -0.45 8.48 7.38
N LEU A 63 -0.16 8.45 6.09
CA LEU A 63 1.18 8.47 5.52
C LEU A 63 1.38 9.80 4.79
N LEU A 64 2.64 10.18 4.57
CA LEU A 64 2.97 11.29 3.66
C LEU A 64 3.37 10.72 2.31
N ALA A 65 2.81 11.26 1.24
CA ALA A 65 3.29 11.08 -0.12
C ALA A 65 4.07 12.31 -0.58
N LEU A 66 5.21 12.07 -1.19
CA LEU A 66 5.93 13.07 -1.98
C LEU A 66 5.48 12.94 -3.43
N HIS A 67 5.01 14.05 -3.99
CA HIS A 67 4.62 14.16 -5.37
C HIS A 67 5.73 14.79 -6.21
N GLN A 68 5.75 14.41 -7.48
CA GLN A 68 6.60 15.03 -8.48
C GLN A 68 6.24 16.53 -8.61
N SER A 69 7.25 17.39 -8.74
CA SER A 69 7.04 18.86 -8.78
C SER A 69 6.27 19.33 -10.02
N ASP A 70 6.48 18.67 -11.16
CA ASP A 70 5.83 18.96 -12.45
C ASP A 70 4.52 18.17 -12.66
N ASP A 71 4.30 17.08 -11.90
CA ASP A 71 3.07 16.28 -11.95
C ASP A 71 2.55 15.96 -10.53
N PRO A 72 1.57 16.71 -10.02
CA PRO A 72 1.00 16.47 -8.70
C PRO A 72 0.16 15.20 -8.62
N THR A 73 -0.07 14.48 -9.73
CA THR A 73 -0.76 13.18 -9.71
C THR A 73 0.22 12.02 -9.47
N GLN A 74 1.50 12.22 -9.78
CA GLN A 74 2.54 11.22 -9.66
C GLN A 74 3.16 11.22 -8.26
N VAL A 75 2.89 10.16 -7.49
CA VAL A 75 3.57 9.90 -6.21
C VAL A 75 4.91 9.22 -6.49
N VAL A 76 5.99 9.81 -6.00
CA VAL A 76 7.36 9.29 -6.20
C VAL A 76 7.91 8.58 -4.96
N ALA A 77 7.46 9.00 -3.78
CA ALA A 77 7.91 8.43 -2.51
C ALA A 77 6.83 8.51 -1.45
N VAL A 78 6.96 7.66 -0.44
CA VAL A 78 6.21 7.77 0.81
C VAL A 78 7.14 7.90 2.00
N TYR A 79 6.72 8.66 3.00
CA TYR A 79 7.43 8.78 4.26
C TYR A 79 7.02 7.62 5.17
N LEU A 80 8.00 6.78 5.48
CA LEU A 80 7.91 5.74 6.51
C LEU A 80 8.85 6.15 7.65
N PRO A 81 8.84 5.48 8.82
CA PRO A 81 9.58 5.95 9.98
C PRO A 81 11.02 6.35 9.64
N ASP A 82 11.32 7.62 9.92
CA ASP A 82 12.60 8.30 9.75
C ASP A 82 13.15 8.44 8.32
N ARG A 83 12.39 8.08 7.27
CA ARG A 83 12.92 8.13 5.89
C ARG A 83 11.86 8.17 4.78
N TRP A 84 12.18 8.93 3.72
CA TRP A 84 11.52 8.83 2.41
C TRP A 84 11.93 7.57 1.64
N TRP A 85 10.95 6.78 1.22
CA TRP A 85 11.13 5.58 0.40
C TRP A 85 10.50 5.74 -0.96
N ALA A 86 11.23 5.38 -2.03
CA ALA A 86 10.66 5.32 -3.37
C ALA A 86 9.49 4.32 -3.38
N VAL A 87 8.40 4.65 -4.08
CA VAL A 87 7.22 3.77 -4.14
C VAL A 87 7.60 2.35 -4.58
N ASP A 88 8.48 2.23 -5.59
CA ASP A 88 8.97 0.92 -6.06
C ASP A 88 9.77 0.13 -5.01
N ASP A 89 10.51 0.82 -4.14
CA ASP A 89 11.29 0.17 -3.07
C ASP A 89 10.39 -0.32 -1.92
N VAL A 90 9.26 0.36 -1.67
CA VAL A 90 8.26 -0.12 -0.69
C VAL A 90 7.63 -1.44 -1.15
N LEU A 91 7.49 -1.63 -2.47
CA LEU A 91 6.93 -2.85 -3.07
C LEU A 91 7.94 -4.00 -3.18
N ARG A 92 9.15 -3.85 -2.63
CA ARG A 92 10.23 -4.84 -2.72
C ARG A 92 10.51 -5.49 -1.38
N THR A 93 11.13 -6.66 -1.43
CA THR A 93 11.60 -7.41 -0.28
C THR A 93 12.95 -8.04 -0.60
N SER A 94 13.82 -8.11 0.40
CA SER A 94 15.09 -8.83 0.35
C SER A 94 15.02 -10.16 1.07
N ASN A 95 13.88 -10.47 1.68
CA ASN A 95 13.63 -11.73 2.34
C ASN A 95 13.22 -12.80 1.32
N ALA A 96 14.11 -13.76 1.07
CA ALA A 96 13.86 -14.86 0.13
C ALA A 96 12.68 -15.77 0.55
N SER A 97 12.29 -15.78 1.83
CA SER A 97 11.11 -16.55 2.27
C SER A 97 9.79 -15.92 1.83
N ARG A 98 9.80 -14.64 1.45
CA ARG A 98 8.64 -13.92 0.96
C ARG A 98 8.50 -14.12 -0.55
N SER A 99 7.99 -15.31 -0.90
CA SER A 99 7.73 -15.75 -2.28
C SER A 99 6.33 -16.36 -2.37
N GLY A 100 5.67 -16.20 -3.52
CA GLY A 100 4.31 -16.69 -3.74
C GLY A 100 3.27 -15.94 -2.91
N PHE A 101 2.18 -16.62 -2.55
CA PHE A 101 1.09 -16.05 -1.77
C PHE A 101 1.43 -16.00 -0.28
N GLN A 102 1.43 -14.79 0.28
CA GLN A 102 1.70 -14.55 1.69
C GLN A 102 0.55 -13.79 2.32
N SER A 103 0.09 -14.26 3.48
CA SER A 103 -0.92 -13.57 4.27
C SER A 103 -0.37 -12.24 4.77
N VAL A 104 -1.17 -11.18 4.67
CA VAL A 104 -0.83 -9.86 5.20
C VAL A 104 -0.98 -9.90 6.72
N GLN A 105 0.12 -9.68 7.45
CA GLN A 105 0.17 -9.78 8.91
C GLN A 105 0.69 -8.51 9.58
N SER A 106 1.35 -7.62 8.82
CA SER A 106 1.96 -6.40 9.34
C SER A 106 1.36 -5.13 8.73
N VAL A 107 1.56 -4.00 9.41
CA VAL A 107 1.17 -2.69 8.90
C VAL A 107 1.96 -2.33 7.64
N MET A 108 3.25 -2.68 7.56
CA MET A 108 4.04 -2.47 6.34
C MET A 108 3.47 -3.23 5.14
N GLU A 109 3.00 -4.46 5.31
CA GLU A 109 2.32 -5.20 4.23
C GLU A 109 0.99 -4.56 3.85
N ARG A 110 0.28 -3.91 4.79
CA ARG A 110 -0.89 -3.09 4.48
C ARG A 110 -0.54 -1.86 3.66
N VAL A 111 0.60 -1.21 3.93
CA VAL A 111 1.13 -0.13 3.08
C VAL A 111 1.37 -0.65 1.67
N VAL A 112 1.95 -1.84 1.50
CA VAL A 112 2.15 -2.46 0.18
C VAL A 112 0.81 -2.66 -0.55
N VAL A 113 -0.20 -3.22 0.12
CA VAL A 113 -1.56 -3.40 -0.46
C VAL A 113 -2.18 -2.06 -0.87
N PHE A 114 -2.04 -1.04 -0.04
CA PHE A 114 -2.56 0.30 -0.31
C PHE A 114 -1.87 0.95 -1.52
N LEU A 115 -0.54 0.88 -1.60
CA LEU A 115 0.20 1.44 -2.73
C LEU A 115 -0.15 0.74 -4.04
N LEU A 116 -0.34 -0.58 -4.00
CA LEU A 116 -0.79 -1.34 -5.18
C LEU A 116 -2.19 -0.94 -5.63
N SER A 117 -3.11 -0.66 -4.70
CA SER A 117 -4.52 -0.34 -5.03
C SER A 117 -4.77 1.12 -5.37
N GLN A 118 -4.04 2.06 -4.76
CA GLN A 118 -4.32 3.50 -4.88
C GLN A 118 -3.26 4.31 -5.63
N VAL A 119 -2.02 3.81 -5.72
CA VAL A 119 -0.88 4.63 -6.14
C VAL A 119 -0.24 4.14 -7.44
N VAL A 120 0.25 2.90 -7.48
CA VAL A 120 1.21 2.44 -8.50
C VAL A 120 0.62 2.30 -9.89
N ASP A 121 -0.64 1.86 -9.98
CA ASP A 121 -1.34 1.68 -11.25
C ASP A 121 -2.63 2.49 -11.28
N ARG A 122 -2.62 3.67 -10.65
CA ARG A 122 -3.79 4.55 -10.55
C ARG A 122 -4.38 4.76 -11.95
N PRO A 123 -5.67 4.45 -12.17
CA PRO A 123 -6.29 4.68 -13.46
C PRO A 123 -6.34 6.19 -13.74
N LEU A 124 -6.03 6.56 -14.98
CA LEU A 124 -6.21 7.93 -15.48
C LEU A 124 -7.70 8.23 -15.44
N GLN A 125 -8.08 9.18 -14.56
CA GLN A 125 -9.39 9.86 -14.44
C GLN A 125 -10.61 9.05 -14.94
N GLU A 126 -11.42 8.58 -13.97
CA GLU A 126 -12.84 8.14 -14.06
C GLU A 126 -13.14 6.69 -13.65
N GLU A 127 -12.16 5.83 -13.41
CA GLU A 127 -12.45 4.50 -12.84
C GLU A 127 -12.72 4.56 -11.32
N VAL A 128 -13.68 3.74 -10.88
CA VAL A 128 -14.03 3.53 -9.47
C VAL A 128 -12.76 3.15 -8.72
N HIS A 129 -12.34 4.01 -7.80
CA HIS A 129 -11.19 3.72 -6.95
C HIS A 129 -11.62 2.66 -5.93
N PHE A 130 -10.75 1.70 -5.64
CA PHE A 130 -10.98 0.81 -4.50
C PHE A 130 -11.09 1.67 -3.24
N TYR A 131 -12.03 1.37 -2.36
CA TYR A 131 -11.99 1.97 -1.03
C TYR A 131 -10.76 1.43 -0.29
N PRO A 132 -10.15 2.20 0.63
CA PRO A 132 -9.09 1.68 1.48
C PRO A 132 -9.56 0.42 2.21
N HIS A 133 -8.79 -0.66 2.09
CA HIS A 133 -9.10 -1.94 2.74
C HIS A 133 -9.06 -1.79 4.26
N PRO A 134 -10.07 -2.24 5.02
CA PRO A 134 -10.03 -2.24 6.47
C PRO A 134 -8.80 -2.98 7.01
N PRO A 135 -8.24 -2.55 8.16
CA PRO A 135 -7.05 -3.20 8.74
C PRO A 135 -7.31 -4.66 9.14
N THR A 136 -8.56 -5.02 9.39
CA THR A 136 -9.02 -6.37 9.76
C THR A 136 -9.35 -7.25 8.57
N GLU A 137 -9.44 -6.70 7.35
CA GLU A 137 -9.80 -7.46 6.18
C GLU A 137 -8.71 -8.44 5.79
N THR A 138 -9.05 -9.71 5.54
CA THR A 138 -8.03 -10.69 5.15
C THR A 138 -7.51 -10.37 3.76
N CYS A 139 -6.20 -10.20 3.63
CA CYS A 139 -5.54 -9.99 2.36
C CYS A 139 -4.37 -10.96 2.19
N LYS A 140 -4.07 -11.34 0.95
CA LYS A 140 -2.83 -12.02 0.58
C LYS A 140 -2.09 -11.25 -0.50
N LEU A 141 -0.80 -11.01 -0.27
CA LEU A 141 0.12 -10.45 -1.25
C LEU A 141 0.72 -11.58 -2.10
N LEU A 142 0.87 -11.35 -3.39
CA LEU A 142 1.59 -12.22 -4.31
C LEU A 142 2.98 -11.64 -4.56
N TRP A 143 3.99 -12.35 -4.08
CA TRP A 143 5.39 -12.01 -4.24
C TRP A 143 6.05 -12.84 -5.34
N ARG A 144 6.80 -12.19 -6.21
CA ARG A 144 7.58 -12.84 -7.27
C ARG A 144 8.89 -12.11 -7.44
N GLU A 145 10.00 -12.84 -7.40
CA GLU A 145 11.34 -12.30 -7.67
C GLU A 145 11.69 -11.09 -6.79
N GLY A 146 11.27 -11.12 -5.52
CA GLY A 146 11.52 -10.04 -4.55
C GLY A 146 10.59 -8.83 -4.68
N GLU A 147 9.54 -8.89 -5.48
CA GLU A 147 8.59 -7.80 -5.69
C GLU A 147 7.14 -8.24 -5.43
N ALA A 148 6.34 -7.33 -4.86
CA ALA A 148 4.90 -7.48 -4.77
C ALA A 148 4.28 -7.19 -6.15
N VAL A 149 3.72 -8.23 -6.78
CA VAL A 149 3.17 -8.16 -8.15
C VAL A 149 1.65 -8.16 -8.20
N GLY A 150 0.99 -8.37 -7.07
CA GLY A 150 -0.46 -8.34 -6.95
C GLY A 150 -0.91 -8.69 -5.54
N PHE A 151 -2.22 -8.65 -5.33
CA PHE A 151 -2.85 -9.07 -4.09
C PHE A 151 -4.30 -9.46 -4.33
N TYR A 152 -4.89 -10.09 -3.32
CA TYR A 152 -6.33 -10.16 -3.20
C TYR A 152 -6.81 -9.98 -1.76
N SER A 153 -8.02 -9.47 -1.59
CA SER A 153 -8.74 -9.34 -0.31
C SER A 153 -9.97 -10.24 -0.28
N VAL A 154 -10.41 -10.59 0.93
CA VAL A 154 -11.51 -11.52 1.17
C VAL A 154 -12.45 -10.96 2.24
N LYS A 155 -13.75 -10.97 1.95
CA LYS A 155 -14.83 -10.82 2.94
C LYS A 155 -15.27 -12.21 3.39
N HIS A 156 -15.08 -12.52 4.67
CA HIS A 156 -15.46 -13.83 5.21
C HIS A 156 -16.96 -13.94 5.41
N LYS A 157 -17.50 -15.15 5.23
CA LYS A 157 -18.86 -15.48 5.65
C LYS A 157 -19.11 -15.02 7.09
N GLY A 158 -20.26 -14.39 7.32
CA GLY A 158 -20.65 -13.84 8.62
C GLY A 158 -20.15 -12.41 8.89
N SER A 159 -19.20 -11.89 8.11
CA SER A 159 -18.78 -10.48 8.21
C SER A 159 -19.93 -9.57 7.79
N LEU A 160 -20.06 -8.41 8.44
CA LEU A 160 -21.04 -7.39 8.08
C LEU A 160 -20.77 -6.84 6.68
N CYS A 161 -21.83 -6.65 5.89
CA CYS A 161 -21.74 -6.08 4.55
C CYS A 161 -21.44 -4.58 4.58
N ASP A 162 -21.97 -3.88 5.58
CA ASP A 162 -21.79 -2.46 5.80
C ASP A 162 -21.95 -2.14 7.31
N GLY A 163 -21.72 -0.89 7.71
CA GLY A 163 -21.75 -0.48 9.12
C GLY A 163 -23.13 -0.15 9.70
N TRP A 164 -24.20 -0.21 8.89
CA TRP A 164 -25.53 0.28 9.27
C TRP A 164 -26.62 -0.78 9.16
N SER A 165 -26.41 -1.81 8.33
CA SER A 165 -27.32 -2.93 8.16
C SER A 165 -26.84 -4.13 8.97
N SER A 166 -27.79 -4.94 9.45
CA SER A 166 -27.50 -6.25 10.07
C SER A 166 -27.24 -7.34 9.02
N ARG A 167 -26.92 -6.97 7.77
CA ARG A 167 -26.68 -7.93 6.68
C ARG A 167 -25.25 -8.42 6.77
N CYS A 168 -25.08 -9.73 6.66
CA CYS A 168 -23.76 -10.37 6.60
C CYS A 168 -23.58 -11.13 5.29
N TYR A 169 -22.32 -11.25 4.86
CA TYR A 169 -21.93 -12.13 3.75
C TYR A 169 -22.33 -13.57 4.07
N GLN A 170 -23.11 -14.20 3.19
CA GLN A 170 -23.58 -15.59 3.38
C GLN A 170 -22.55 -16.64 2.96
N LEU A 171 -21.53 -16.22 2.23
CA LEU A 171 -20.40 -17.01 1.75
C LEU A 171 -19.14 -16.14 1.83
N THR A 172 -17.97 -16.77 1.82
CA THR A 172 -16.70 -16.04 1.70
C THR A 172 -16.55 -15.54 0.27
N VAL A 173 -16.30 -14.24 0.12
CA VAL A 173 -16.27 -13.54 -1.17
C VAL A 173 -14.87 -13.00 -1.43
N LEU A 174 -14.39 -13.20 -2.65
CA LEU A 174 -13.23 -12.48 -3.18
C LEU A 174 -13.65 -11.02 -3.42
N ASP A 175 -13.09 -10.10 -2.64
CA ASP A 175 -13.53 -8.71 -2.61
C ASP A 175 -12.77 -7.84 -3.62
N THR A 176 -11.45 -7.81 -3.48
CA THR A 176 -10.56 -7.10 -4.40
C THR A 176 -9.54 -8.08 -4.95
N LEU A 177 -9.28 -8.00 -6.26
CA LEU A 177 -8.17 -8.67 -6.91
C LEU A 177 -7.43 -7.66 -7.77
N LEU A 178 -6.10 -7.57 -7.58
CA LEU A 178 -5.28 -6.69 -8.38
C LEU A 178 -3.99 -7.38 -8.80
N VAL A 179 -3.67 -7.26 -10.09
CA VAL A 179 -2.35 -7.59 -10.65
C VAL A 179 -1.74 -6.31 -11.19
N ARG A 180 -0.49 -6.07 -10.78
CA ARG A 180 0.26 -4.88 -11.17
C ARG A 180 0.37 -4.79 -12.70
N ARG A 181 0.21 -3.60 -13.29
CA ARG A 181 0.01 -3.41 -14.74
C ARG A 181 1.12 -4.06 -15.56
N ARG A 182 2.37 -3.89 -15.14
CA ARG A 182 3.56 -4.49 -15.78
C ARG A 182 3.61 -6.02 -15.73
N CYS A 183 2.82 -6.64 -14.84
CA CYS A 183 2.76 -8.07 -14.64
C CYS A 183 1.46 -8.69 -15.20
N ARG A 184 0.55 -7.90 -15.80
CA ARG A 184 -0.70 -8.41 -16.38
C ARG A 184 -0.42 -9.27 -17.62
N ARG A 185 -1.42 -10.06 -18.04
CA ARG A 185 -1.35 -10.99 -19.19
C ARG A 185 -0.30 -12.10 -19.07
N SER A 186 0.13 -12.41 -17.85
CA SER A 186 1.12 -13.46 -17.54
C SER A 186 0.52 -14.65 -16.77
N GLY A 187 -0.81 -14.76 -16.72
CA GLY A 187 -1.53 -15.80 -15.97
C GLY A 187 -1.70 -15.55 -14.47
N LEU A 188 -1.09 -14.51 -13.89
CA LEU A 188 -1.16 -14.23 -12.45
C LEU A 188 -2.58 -13.99 -11.93
N GLY A 189 -3.47 -13.41 -12.74
CA GLY A 189 -4.89 -13.23 -12.37
C GLY A 189 -5.59 -14.58 -12.17
N LEU A 190 -5.39 -15.54 -13.08
CA LEU A 190 -5.89 -16.90 -12.90
C LEU A 190 -5.24 -17.58 -11.70
N HIS A 191 -3.93 -17.39 -11.49
CA HIS A 191 -3.23 -17.97 -10.35
C HIS A 191 -3.81 -17.47 -9.01
N ILE A 192 -4.21 -16.20 -8.92
CA ILE A 192 -4.91 -15.67 -7.75
C ILE A 192 -6.27 -16.36 -7.57
N LEU A 193 -7.06 -16.49 -8.64
CA LEU A 193 -8.37 -17.14 -8.59
C LEU A 193 -8.27 -18.60 -8.16
N ASP A 194 -7.32 -19.35 -8.74
CA ASP A 194 -7.05 -20.73 -8.38
C ASP A 194 -6.66 -20.85 -6.91
N HIS A 195 -5.72 -20.02 -6.45
CA HIS A 195 -5.31 -20.01 -5.04
C HIS A 195 -6.49 -19.67 -4.11
N PHE A 196 -7.34 -18.70 -4.45
CA PHE A 196 -8.54 -18.40 -3.67
C PHE A 196 -9.51 -19.59 -3.63
N CYS A 197 -9.82 -20.21 -4.77
CA CYS A 197 -10.68 -21.39 -4.84
C CYS A 197 -10.15 -22.57 -4.03
N ASN A 198 -8.82 -22.75 -3.99
CA ASN A 198 -8.18 -23.81 -3.23
C ASN A 198 -8.33 -23.61 -1.70
N THR A 199 -8.58 -22.38 -1.23
CA THR A 199 -8.81 -22.13 0.21
C THR A 199 -10.10 -22.75 0.76
N PHE A 200 -11.06 -23.14 -0.09
CA PHE A 200 -12.30 -23.80 0.35
C PHE A 200 -12.13 -25.31 0.60
N TYR A 201 -11.03 -25.89 0.12
CA TYR A 201 -10.72 -27.31 0.28
C TYR A 201 -9.65 -27.58 1.34
N SER A 202 -9.19 -26.50 2.00
CA SER A 202 -8.13 -26.51 3.02
C SER A 202 -8.69 -26.59 4.43
#